data_AF-A0A3E0NS59-F1
#
_entry.id   AF-A0A3E0NS59-F1
#
_cell.length_a   1.000
_cell.length_b   1.000
_cell.length_c   1.000
_cell.angle_alpha   90.00
_cell.angle_beta   90.00
_cell.angle_gamma   90.00
#
_symmetry.space_group_name_H-M   'P 1'
#
loop_
_entity.id
_entity.type
_entity.pdbx_description
1 polymer ?
#
loop_
_entity_poly.entity_id
_entity_poly.type
_entity_poly.pdbx_seq_one_letter_code
_entity_poly.pdbx_strand_id
1 'polypeptide(L)'
;MLAPGKVLEVQKLLAEGRLSQRKIAKVLGVSRATVGAIASGKRPDYAARQRAREAEFEPLGPIERCPTCGGRVYMPCRLCRVRDYKAREQQRLKALRRQARRRALRRLLAAVQEAGASSEQP
;
A
#
# COMPACT_ATOMS: atom_id res chain seq x y z
N MET A 1 11.96 -6.77 11.20
CA MET A 1 10.89 -6.19 12.03
C MET A 1 11.47 -5.98 13.42
N LEU A 2 11.45 -4.76 13.98
CA LEU A 2 12.06 -4.51 15.29
C LEU A 2 11.00 -4.66 16.39
N ALA A 3 11.30 -5.45 17.43
CA ALA A 3 10.39 -5.70 18.54
C ALA A 3 9.88 -4.39 19.19
N PRO A 4 8.62 -4.33 19.67
CA PRO A 4 8.03 -3.14 20.27
C PRO A 4 8.87 -2.58 21.42
N GLY A 5 9.42 -3.44 22.28
CA GLY A 5 10.28 -3.04 23.40
C GLY A 5 11.49 -2.22 22.95
N LYS A 6 12.18 -2.65 21.88
CA LYS A 6 13.32 -1.89 21.33
C LYS A 6 12.91 -0.54 20.71
N VAL A 7 11.65 -0.38 20.30
CA VAL A 7 11.16 0.93 19.80
C VAL A 7 11.02 1.91 20.94
N LEU A 8 10.42 1.48 22.05
CA LEU A 8 10.25 2.29 23.27
C LEU A 8 11.61 2.70 23.83
N GLU A 9 12.57 1.79 23.82
CA GLU A 9 13.92 2.04 24.31
C GLU A 9 14.67 3.06 23.43
N VAL A 10 14.52 2.98 22.10
CA VAL A 10 15.03 4.02 21.19
C VAL A 10 14.35 5.37 21.45
N GLN A 11 13.03 5.40 21.64
CA GLN A 11 12.29 6.63 21.92
C GLN A 11 12.76 7.28 23.22
N LYS A 12 12.96 6.48 24.27
CA LYS A 12 13.49 6.94 25.56
C LYS A 12 14.86 7.58 25.41
N LEU A 13 15.80 6.90 24.76
CA LEU A 13 17.15 7.42 24.55
C LEU A 13 17.20 8.66 23.64
N LEU A 14 16.28 8.75 22.66
CA LEU A 14 16.12 9.95 21.84
C LEU A 14 15.59 11.13 22.66
N ALA A 15 14.60 10.89 23.54
CA ALA A 15 14.03 11.90 24.43
C ALA A 15 15.03 12.40 25.48
N GLU A 16 15.93 11.53 25.96
CA GLU A 16 17.01 11.90 26.86
C GLU A 16 18.03 12.85 26.20
N GLY A 17 18.18 12.82 24.87
CA GLY A 17 19.04 13.73 24.11
C GLY A 17 20.55 13.58 24.33
N ARG A 18 20.98 12.66 25.20
CA ARG A 18 22.39 12.47 25.60
C ARG A 18 23.23 11.68 24.61
N LEU A 19 22.59 10.88 23.76
CA LEU A 19 23.27 9.97 22.82
C LEU A 19 22.93 10.34 21.38
N SER A 20 23.94 10.35 20.51
CA SER A 20 23.71 10.47 19.07
C SER A 20 23.00 9.24 18.53
N GLN A 21 22.23 9.38 17.45
CA GLN A 21 21.53 8.26 16.81
C GLN A 21 22.45 7.09 16.45
N ARG A 22 23.73 7.37 16.10
CA ARG A 22 24.74 6.35 15.82
C ARG A 22 25.15 5.58 17.08
N LYS A 23 25.22 6.26 18.23
CA LYS A 23 25.54 5.64 19.52
C LYS A 23 24.35 4.83 20.04
N ILE A 24 23.13 5.34 19.90
CA ILE A 24 21.88 4.61 20.21
C ILE A 24 21.81 3.31 19.40
N ALA A 25 22.08 3.39 18.09
CA ALA A 25 22.14 2.22 17.20
C ALA A 25 23.13 1.15 17.70
N LYS A 26 24.34 1.56 18.11
CA LYS A 26 25.37 0.65 18.62
C LYS A 26 24.97 0.00 19.95
N VAL A 27 24.41 0.78 20.88
CA VAL A 27 24.01 0.29 22.22
C VAL A 27 22.87 -0.71 22.13
N LEU A 28 21.86 -0.45 21.29
CA LEU A 28 20.66 -1.29 21.20
C LEU A 28 20.76 -2.39 20.12
N GLY A 29 21.87 -2.45 19.38
CA GLY A 29 22.06 -3.41 18.29
C GLY A 29 21.04 -3.24 17.16
N VAL A 30 20.78 -2.00 16.75
CA VAL A 30 19.83 -1.66 15.68
C VAL A 30 20.51 -0.81 14.61
N SER A 31 20.00 -0.82 13.38
CA SER A 31 20.60 0.01 12.32
C SER A 31 20.39 1.51 12.57
N ARG A 32 21.35 2.35 12.15
CA ARG A 32 21.20 3.82 12.16
C ARG A 32 19.94 4.27 11.39
N ALA A 33 19.64 3.62 10.27
CA ALA A 33 18.44 3.91 9.48
C ALA A 33 17.15 3.65 10.27
N THR A 34 17.11 2.58 11.08
CA THR A 34 15.97 2.29 11.96
C THR A 34 15.80 3.36 13.04
N VAL A 35 16.89 3.82 13.66
CA VAL A 35 16.84 4.92 14.64
C VAL A 35 16.35 6.21 13.97
N GLY A 36 16.86 6.54 12.78
CA GLY A 36 16.41 7.69 12.01
C GLY A 36 14.93 7.63 11.61
N ALA A 37 14.42 6.46 11.24
CA ALA A 37 13.00 6.25 10.93
C ALA A 37 12.09 6.43 12.16
N ILE A 38 12.56 6.04 13.36
CA ILE A 38 11.86 6.26 14.62
C ILE A 38 11.88 7.75 14.98
N ALA A 39 13.05 8.38 14.94
CA ALA A 39 13.23 9.79 15.28
C ALA A 39 12.41 10.73 14.37
N SER A 40 12.26 10.38 13.09
CA SER A 40 11.49 11.16 12.13
C SER A 40 9.99 10.85 12.12
N GLY A 41 9.52 9.91 12.95
CA GLY A 41 8.12 9.45 12.92
C GLY A 41 7.71 8.72 11.64
N LYS A 42 8.64 8.49 10.70
CA LYS A 42 8.38 7.82 9.42
C LYS A 42 8.24 6.31 9.54
N ARG A 43 8.53 5.75 10.72
CA ARG A 43 8.36 4.32 10.97
C ARG A 43 6.87 3.98 10.90
N PRO A 44 6.45 3.06 10.02
CA PRO A 44 5.09 2.56 10.02
C PRO A 44 4.73 1.96 11.37
N ASP A 45 3.55 2.27 11.90
CA ASP A 45 3.01 1.56 13.07
C ASP A 45 2.63 0.14 12.66
N TYR A 46 3.61 -0.76 12.75
CA TYR A 46 3.43 -2.16 12.43
C TYR A 46 2.48 -2.85 13.41
N ALA A 47 2.35 -2.37 14.65
CA ALA A 47 1.42 -2.93 15.62
C ALA A 47 -0.02 -2.54 15.29
N ALA A 48 -0.28 -1.27 14.93
CA ALA A 48 -1.57 -0.87 14.40
C ALA A 48 -1.91 -1.58 13.09
N ARG A 49 -0.94 -1.78 12.19
CA ARG A 49 -1.16 -2.57 10.97
C ARG A 49 -1.45 -4.03 11.25
N GLN A 50 -0.82 -4.63 12.26
CA GLN A 50 -1.13 -6.01 12.67
C GLN A 50 -2.52 -6.09 13.30
N ARG A 51 -2.85 -5.21 14.26
CA ARG A 51 -4.21 -5.14 14.83
C ARG A 51 -5.29 -4.92 13.77
N ALA A 52 -5.00 -4.07 12.78
CA ALA A 52 -5.92 -3.86 11.65
C ALA A 52 -6.08 -5.14 10.81
N ARG A 53 -5.01 -5.89 10.57
CA ARG A 53 -5.07 -7.19 9.86
C ARG A 53 -5.79 -8.27 10.66
N GLU A 54 -5.53 -8.35 11.96
CA GLU A 54 -6.17 -9.29 12.88
C GLU A 54 -7.66 -8.99 13.02
N ALA A 55 -8.04 -7.72 13.17
CA ALA A 55 -9.44 -7.28 13.14
C ALA A 55 -10.10 -7.51 11.77
N GLU A 56 -9.32 -7.61 10.68
CA GLU A 56 -9.84 -7.79 9.33
C GLU A 56 -10.10 -9.27 8.97
N PHE A 57 -9.55 -10.25 9.70
CA PHE A 57 -9.62 -11.66 9.30
C PHE A 57 -9.48 -12.68 10.44
N GLU A 58 -10.61 -13.16 10.94
CA GLU A 58 -10.92 -14.58 10.97
C GLU A 58 -12.45 -14.73 10.90
N PRO A 59 -13.02 -15.30 9.82
CA PRO A 59 -14.46 -15.56 9.79
C PRO A 59 -14.75 -16.74 10.74
N LEU A 60 -15.12 -16.42 11.98
CA LEU A 60 -15.42 -17.34 13.09
C LEU A 60 -16.78 -18.07 12.96
N GLY A 61 -17.46 -17.95 11.82
CA GLY A 61 -18.78 -18.56 11.60
C GLY A 61 -18.72 -20.03 11.18
N PRO A 62 -19.82 -20.78 11.26
CA PRO A 62 -19.90 -22.12 10.67
C PRO A 62 -19.65 -22.09 9.15
N ILE A 63 -19.14 -23.20 8.62
CA ILE A 63 -19.02 -23.38 7.16
C ILE A 63 -20.43 -23.63 6.60
N GLU A 64 -20.95 -22.65 5.85
CA GLU A 64 -22.28 -22.70 5.26
C GLU A 64 -22.22 -22.50 3.74
N ARG A 65 -23.31 -22.86 3.04
CA ARG A 65 -23.47 -22.49 1.63
C ARG A 65 -24.00 -21.07 1.54
N CYS A 66 -23.25 -20.18 0.89
CA CYS A 66 -23.67 -18.80 0.68
C CYS A 66 -24.95 -18.76 -0.20
N PRO A 67 -26.02 -18.06 0.23
CA PRO A 67 -27.26 -17.98 -0.53
C PRO A 67 -27.12 -17.17 -1.83
N THR A 68 -26.12 -16.29 -1.93
CA THR A 68 -25.90 -15.43 -3.11
C THR A 68 -25.13 -16.15 -4.22
N CYS A 69 -24.08 -16.90 -3.86
CA CYS A 69 -23.16 -17.49 -4.85
C CYS A 69 -23.05 -19.02 -4.80
N GLY A 70 -23.74 -19.68 -3.87
CA GLY A 70 -23.76 -21.13 -3.69
C GLY A 70 -22.48 -21.76 -3.12
N GLY A 71 -21.45 -20.96 -2.85
CA GLY A 71 -20.15 -21.44 -2.36
C GLY A 71 -20.21 -21.91 -0.91
N ARG A 72 -19.57 -23.04 -0.60
CA ARG A 72 -19.42 -23.54 0.78
C ARG A 72 -18.22 -22.86 1.44
N VAL A 73 -18.47 -21.87 2.29
CA VAL A 73 -17.45 -20.96 2.84
C VAL A 73 -17.77 -20.57 4.28
N TYR A 74 -16.79 -20.02 4.99
CA TYR A 74 -17.02 -19.32 6.25
C TYR A 74 -17.82 -18.02 5.99
N MET A 75 -18.84 -17.80 6.81
CA MET A 75 -19.67 -16.60 6.73
C MET A 75 -19.07 -15.44 7.55
N PRO A 76 -19.22 -14.19 7.09
CA PRO A 76 -19.84 -13.75 5.83
C PRO A 76 -19.05 -14.18 4.59
N CYS A 77 -19.73 -14.42 3.46
CA CYS A 77 -19.17 -15.13 2.30
C CYS A 77 -17.86 -14.52 1.77
N ARG A 78 -16.73 -15.16 2.14
CA ARG A 78 -15.39 -14.77 1.68
C ARG A 78 -15.26 -14.80 0.16
N LEU A 79 -15.94 -15.74 -0.51
CA LEU A 79 -15.88 -15.88 -1.96
C LEU A 79 -16.52 -14.68 -2.68
N CYS A 80 -17.73 -14.26 -2.27
CA CYS A 80 -18.37 -13.05 -2.79
C CYS A 80 -17.49 -11.82 -2.59
N ARG A 81 -16.96 -11.63 -1.37
CA ARG A 81 -16.07 -10.50 -1.05
C ARG A 81 -14.86 -10.44 -1.98
N VAL A 82 -14.19 -11.57 -2.23
CA VAL A 82 -13.03 -11.62 -3.11
C VAL A 82 -13.42 -11.37 -4.57
N ARG A 83 -14.56 -11.91 -5.03
CA ARG A 83 -15.07 -11.66 -6.39
C ARG A 83 -15.36 -10.18 -6.60
N ASP A 84 -16.00 -9.51 -5.65
CA ASP A 84 -16.29 -8.08 -5.73
C ASP A 84 -15.01 -7.25 -5.75
N TYR A 85 -14.04 -7.60 -4.91
CA TYR A 85 -12.73 -6.94 -4.91
C TYR A 85 -12.06 -7.06 -6.29
N LYS A 86 -12.03 -8.26 -6.86
CA LYS A 86 -11.44 -8.51 -8.19
C LYS A 86 -12.21 -7.81 -9.31
N ALA A 87 -13.53 -7.74 -9.23
CA ALA A 87 -14.34 -7.00 -10.19
C ALA A 87 -14.00 -5.49 -10.19
N ARG A 88 -13.90 -4.88 -8.99
CA ARG A 88 -13.50 -3.46 -8.85
C ARG A 88 -12.08 -3.22 -9.37
N GLU A 89 -11.14 -4.10 -9.05
CA GLU A 89 -9.76 -4.05 -9.54
C GLU A 89 -9.71 -4.08 -11.08
N GLN A 90 -10.42 -5.03 -11.70
CA GLN A 90 -10.51 -5.13 -13.16
C GLN A 90 -11.15 -3.90 -13.80
N GLN A 91 -12.23 -3.37 -13.22
CA GLN A 91 -12.87 -2.14 -13.71
C GLN A 91 -11.91 -0.95 -13.68
N ARG A 92 -11.15 -0.79 -12.59
CA ARG A 92 -10.13 0.27 -12.46
C ARG A 92 -9.05 0.12 -13.53
N LEU A 93 -8.53 -1.08 -13.75
CA LEU A 93 -7.51 -1.33 -14.77
C LEU A 93 -8.04 -1.05 -16.19
N LYS A 94 -9.28 -1.45 -16.49
CA LYS A 94 -9.94 -1.13 -17.76
C LYS A 94 -10.08 0.37 -17.97
N ALA A 95 -10.49 1.11 -16.94
CA ALA A 95 -10.61 2.57 -17.00
C ALA A 95 -9.26 3.26 -17.27
N LEU A 96 -8.19 2.84 -16.57
CA LEU A 96 -6.84 3.34 -16.78
C LEU A 96 -6.34 3.07 -18.21
N ARG A 97 -6.55 1.85 -18.73
CA ARG A 97 -6.20 1.50 -20.12
C ARG A 97 -6.95 2.38 -21.12
N ARG A 98 -8.26 2.61 -20.93
CA ARG A 98 -9.05 3.50 -21.78
C ARG A 98 -8.53 4.93 -21.76
N GLN A 99 -8.16 5.43 -20.58
CA GLN A 99 -7.59 6.76 -20.42
C GLN A 99 -6.23 6.89 -21.13
N ALA A 100 -5.34 5.91 -20.96
CA ALA A 100 -4.05 5.86 -21.63
C ALA A 100 -4.20 5.86 -23.16
N ARG A 101 -5.10 5.02 -23.70
CA ARG A 101 -5.38 4.96 -25.14
C ARG A 101 -5.87 6.31 -25.69
N ARG A 102 -6.79 6.98 -24.98
CA ARG A 102 -7.28 8.31 -25.36
C ARG A 102 -6.17 9.36 -25.37
N ARG A 103 -5.29 9.35 -24.37
CA ARG A 103 -4.13 10.25 -24.30
C ARG A 103 -3.15 10.00 -25.45
N ALA A 104 -2.86 8.73 -25.75
CA ALA A 104 -1.98 8.36 -26.86
C ALA A 104 -2.56 8.84 -28.21
N LEU A 105 -3.85 8.60 -28.47
CA LEU A 105 -4.50 9.06 -29.69
C LEU A 105 -4.43 10.59 -29.84
N ARG A 106 -4.70 11.35 -28.76
CA ARG A 106 -4.59 12.81 -28.79
C ARG A 106 -3.18 13.28 -29.14
N ARG A 107 -2.14 12.63 -28.57
CA ARG A 107 -0.75 12.95 -28.88
C ARG A 107 -0.40 12.66 -30.34
N LEU A 108 -0.87 11.52 -30.87
CA LEU A 108 -0.67 11.18 -32.28
C LEU A 108 -1.35 12.19 -33.20
N LEU A 109 -2.59 12.58 -32.91
CA LEU A 109 -3.31 13.59 -33.71
C LEU A 109 -2.61 14.95 -33.68
N ALA A 110 -2.13 15.40 -32.51
CA ALA A 110 -1.36 16.63 -32.39
C ALA A 110 -0.06 16.58 -33.21
N ALA A 111 0.69 15.47 -33.15
CA ALA A 111 1.91 15.30 -33.91
C ALA A 111 1.67 15.32 -35.44
N VAL A 112 0.57 14.71 -35.91
CA VAL A 112 0.18 14.77 -37.32
C VAL A 112 -0.15 16.20 -37.77
N GLN A 113 -0.86 16.97 -36.93
CA GLN A 113 -1.17 18.36 -37.22
C GLN A 113 0.09 19.24 -37.30
N GLU A 114 1.03 19.06 -36.38
CA GLU A 114 2.33 19.77 -36.39
C GLU A 114 3.17 19.43 -37.63
N ALA A 115 3.20 18.15 -38.03
CA ALA A 115 3.91 17.71 -39.23
C ALA A 115 3.27 18.27 -40.52
N GLY A 116 1.94 18.31 -40.59
CA GLY A 116 1.23 18.92 -41.72
C GLY A 116 1.48 20.42 -41.85
N ALA A 117 1.47 21.15 -40.73
CA ALA A 117 1.75 22.59 -40.71
C ALA A 117 3.19 22.93 -41.16
N SER A 118 4.13 22.00 -40.97
CA SER A 118 5.53 22.17 -41.37
C SER A 118 5.77 21.90 -42.87
N SER A 119 4.82 21.26 -43.56
CA SER A 119 4.91 20.96 -45.00
C SER A 119 4.32 22.03 -45.93
N GLU A 120 3.70 23.09 -45.38
CA GLU A 120 3.10 24.21 -46.13
C GLU A 120 3.95 25.50 -46.10
N GLN A 121 5.18 25.46 -45.60
CA GLN A 121 6.11 26.59 -45.67
C GLN A 121 7.03 26.46 -46.89
N PRO A 122 6.87 27.30 -47.94
CA PRO A 122 7.75 27.36 -49.10
C PRO A 122 9.11 28.02 -48.81
#